data_AF-A0A2D6X8S6-F1
#
_entry.id   AF-A0A2D6X8S6-F1
#
_cell.length_a   1.000
_cell.length_b   1.000
_cell.length_c   1.000
_cell.angle_alpha   90.00
_cell.angle_beta   90.00
_cell.angle_gamma   90.00
#
_symmetry.space_group_name_H-M   'P 1'
#
loop_
_entity.id
_entity.type
_entity.pdbx_description
1 polymer ?
#
loop_
_entity_poly.entity_id
_entity_poly.type
_entity_poly.pdbx_seq_one_letter_code
_entity_poly.pdbx_strand_id
1 'polypeptide(L)'
;MEQRVNIQYSIDMDELPTEVHRMLKKGSQIVDDLASKEMQTFIGLEEKEVLSLQTLQHIESARKKLAAIDYALNDATNIVSGFINLQVSPPPDYVSAAERGAPENSTVPQPEIQPQWNELTKKIEQFKNQNAPE
;
A
#
# COMPACT_ATOMS: atom_id res chain seq x y z
N MET A 1 17.17 -3.06 -22.36
CA MET A 1 17.48 -3.59 -21.02
C MET A 1 16.94 -2.57 -20.02
N GLU A 2 15.75 -2.79 -19.46
CA GLU A 2 15.20 -1.91 -18.41
C GLU A 2 15.84 -2.28 -17.08
N GLN A 3 16.75 -1.43 -16.61
CA GLN A 3 17.42 -1.61 -15.33
C GLN A 3 16.48 -1.15 -14.22
N ARG A 4 15.97 -2.10 -13.42
CA ARG A 4 15.17 -1.80 -12.22
C ARG A 4 16.11 -1.60 -11.04
N VAL A 5 16.06 -0.42 -10.43
CA VAL A 5 16.82 -0.08 -9.22
C VAL A 5 15.89 -0.25 -8.02
N ASN A 6 16.31 -1.06 -7.04
CA ASN A 6 15.59 -1.19 -5.77
C ASN A 6 16.20 -0.23 -4.76
N ILE A 7 15.42 0.73 -4.25
CA ILE A 7 15.87 1.69 -3.24
C ILE A 7 15.17 1.33 -1.93
N GLN A 8 15.96 0.94 -0.93
CA GLN A 8 15.46 0.75 0.43
C GLN A 8 15.55 2.08 1.19
N TYR A 9 14.41 2.56 1.68
CA TYR A 9 14.33 3.69 2.59
C TYR A 9 14.10 3.15 4.00
N SER A 10 14.93 3.59 4.95
CA SER A 10 14.74 3.36 6.38
C SER A 10 14.16 4.63 7.01
N ILE A 11 13.13 4.48 7.83
CA ILE A 11 12.52 5.56 8.60
C ILE A 11 12.48 5.16 10.06
N ASP A 12 12.65 6.14 10.95
CA ASP A 12 12.52 5.92 12.39
C ASP A 12 11.05 5.61 12.74
N MET A 13 10.85 4.73 13.71
CA MET A 13 9.50 4.25 14.08
C MET A 13 8.59 5.39 14.56
N ASP A 14 9.16 6.43 15.17
CA ASP A 14 8.44 7.60 15.66
C ASP A 14 7.99 8.53 14.51
N GLU A 15 8.68 8.50 13.37
CA GLU A 15 8.37 9.30 12.19
C GLU A 15 7.40 8.57 11.23
N LEU A 16 7.21 7.25 11.42
CA LEU A 16 6.38 6.40 10.59
C LEU A 16 4.93 6.93 10.40
N PRO A 17 4.22 7.39 11.45
CA PRO A 17 2.86 7.90 11.27
C PRO A 17 2.80 9.14 10.37
N THR A 18 3.78 10.03 10.50
CA THR A 18 3.88 11.25 9.68
C THR A 18 4.09 10.90 8.22
N GLU A 19 4.96 9.92 7.95
CA GLU A 19 5.28 9.51 6.58
C GLU A 19 4.12 8.75 5.91
N VAL A 20 3.46 7.85 6.63
CA VAL A 20 2.24 7.18 6.14
C VAL A 20 1.15 8.21 5.84
N HIS A 21 0.94 9.18 6.73
CA HIS A 21 -0.01 10.27 6.47
C HIS A 21 0.36 11.09 5.23
N ARG A 22 1.65 11.40 5.03
CA ARG A 22 2.15 12.08 3.83
C ARG A 22 1.88 11.27 2.55
N MET A 23 2.10 9.96 2.59
CA MET A 23 1.82 9.05 1.47
C MET A 23 0.33 9.02 1.12
N LEU A 24 -0.54 8.85 2.13
CA LEU A 24 -2.00 8.85 1.94
C LEU A 24 -2.48 10.19 1.37
N LYS A 25 -1.96 11.31 1.88
CA LYS A 25 -2.26 12.65 1.38
C LYS A 25 -1.88 12.79 -0.10
N LYS A 26 -0.70 12.29 -0.49
CA LYS A 26 -0.27 12.29 -1.90
C LYS A 26 -1.21 11.43 -2.77
N GLY A 27 -1.61 10.26 -2.30
CA GLY A 27 -2.60 9.42 -2.97
C GLY A 27 -3.93 10.16 -3.19
N SER A 28 -4.44 10.83 -2.16
CA SER A 28 -5.65 11.65 -2.26
C SER A 28 -5.54 12.77 -3.29
N GLN A 29 -4.40 13.44 -3.38
CA GLN A 29 -4.18 14.47 -4.39
C GLN A 29 -4.23 13.91 -5.82
N ILE A 30 -3.76 12.67 -6.04
CA ILE A 30 -3.85 12.01 -7.35
C ILE A 30 -5.31 11.66 -7.67
N VAL A 31 -6.10 11.24 -6.67
CA VAL A 31 -7.54 11.02 -6.83
C VAL A 31 -8.24 12.31 -7.23
N ASP A 32 -7.95 13.42 -6.55
CA ASP A 32 -8.54 14.73 -6.87
C ASP A 32 -8.17 15.20 -8.28
N ASP A 33 -6.91 15.00 -8.69
CA ASP A 33 -6.45 15.32 -10.04
C ASP A 33 -7.11 14.44 -11.12
N LEU A 34 -7.28 13.15 -10.83
CA LEU A 34 -8.00 12.21 -11.71
C LEU A 34 -9.47 12.62 -11.87
N ALA A 35 -10.13 12.91 -10.76
CA ALA A 35 -11.54 13.28 -10.72
C ALA A 35 -11.82 14.61 -11.40
N SER A 36 -10.97 15.62 -11.19
CA SER A 36 -11.17 16.97 -11.73
C SER A 36 -10.77 17.12 -13.20
N LYS A 37 -9.93 16.23 -13.74
CA LYS A 37 -9.44 16.32 -15.13
C LYS A 37 -10.01 15.20 -16.00
N GLU A 38 -9.47 13.99 -15.87
CA GLU A 38 -9.76 12.91 -16.83
C GLU A 38 -11.23 12.47 -16.73
N MET A 39 -11.76 12.34 -15.50
CA MET A 39 -13.15 11.91 -15.31
C MET A 39 -14.15 12.96 -15.78
N GLN A 40 -13.84 14.26 -15.62
CA GLN A 40 -14.66 15.33 -16.17
C GLN A 40 -14.66 15.30 -17.71
N THR A 41 -13.51 15.02 -18.34
CA THR A 41 -13.46 14.81 -19.79
C THR A 41 -14.39 13.67 -20.21
N PHE A 42 -14.41 12.55 -19.49
CA PHE A 42 -15.30 11.43 -19.83
C PHE A 42 -16.79 11.76 -19.69
N ILE A 43 -17.16 12.54 -18.68
CA ILE A 43 -18.55 13.00 -18.49
C ILE A 43 -18.98 13.94 -19.62
N GLY A 44 -18.07 14.78 -20.12
CA GLY A 44 -18.34 15.79 -21.14
C GLY A 44 -18.21 15.31 -22.59
N LEU A 45 -17.82 14.05 -22.83
CA LEU A 45 -17.63 13.54 -24.19
C LEU A 45 -18.97 13.41 -24.94
N GLU A 46 -19.05 13.99 -26.13
CA GLU A 46 -20.14 13.72 -27.06
C GLU A 46 -19.98 12.34 -27.71
N GLU A 47 -21.08 11.67 -28.04
CA GLU A 47 -21.06 10.30 -28.62
C GLU A 47 -20.15 10.17 -29.85
N LYS A 48 -20.10 11.21 -30.69
CA LYS A 48 -19.27 11.25 -31.91
C LYS A 48 -17.76 11.32 -31.62
N GLU A 49 -17.37 11.74 -30.42
CA GLU A 49 -15.98 11.98 -30.01
C GLU A 49 -15.40 10.82 -29.17
N VAL A 50 -16.26 9.92 -28.69
CA VAL A 50 -15.86 8.75 -27.89
C VAL A 50 -14.84 7.87 -28.62
N LEU A 51 -15.02 7.64 -29.92
CA LEU A 51 -14.14 6.82 -30.74
C LEU A 51 -13.02 7.64 -31.39
N SER A 52 -12.30 8.41 -30.56
CA SER A 52 -11.17 9.23 -31.01
C SER A 52 -9.85 8.79 -30.36
N LEU A 53 -8.74 9.11 -31.03
CA LEU A 53 -7.40 8.91 -30.48
C LEU A 53 -7.21 9.69 -29.17
N GLN A 54 -7.83 10.86 -29.05
CA GLN A 54 -7.77 11.67 -27.86
C GLN A 54 -8.45 10.97 -26.66
N THR A 55 -9.62 10.36 -26.87
CA THR A 55 -10.28 9.55 -25.83
C THR A 55 -9.41 8.39 -25.38
N LEU A 56 -8.70 7.72 -26.30
CA LEU A 56 -7.74 6.65 -25.94
C LEU A 56 -6.61 7.18 -25.03
N GLN A 57 -6.07 8.37 -25.32
CA GLN A 57 -5.03 9.00 -24.50
C GLN A 57 -5.53 9.34 -23.10
N HIS A 58 -6.75 9.86 -22.98
CA HIS A 58 -7.37 10.13 -21.67
C HIS A 58 -7.60 8.85 -20.87
N ILE A 59 -8.07 7.77 -21.51
CA ILE A 59 -8.20 6.46 -20.87
C ILE A 59 -6.83 5.97 -20.36
N GLU A 60 -5.78 6.08 -21.17
CA GLU A 60 -4.43 5.67 -20.75
C GLU A 60 -3.92 6.51 -19.56
N SER A 61 -4.12 7.83 -19.61
CA SER A 61 -3.77 8.74 -18.50
C SER A 61 -4.51 8.36 -17.22
N ALA A 62 -5.83 8.15 -17.30
CA ALA A 62 -6.65 7.74 -16.17
C ALA A 62 -6.18 6.40 -15.58
N ARG A 63 -5.88 5.40 -16.42
CA ARG A 63 -5.35 4.10 -15.99
C ARG A 63 -4.02 4.23 -15.26
N LYS A 64 -3.10 5.07 -15.75
CA LYS A 64 -1.80 5.31 -15.08
C LYS A 64 -1.99 5.94 -13.70
N LYS A 65 -2.89 6.91 -13.58
CA LYS A 65 -3.22 7.56 -12.28
C LYS A 65 -3.85 6.56 -11.31
N LEU A 66 -4.79 5.74 -11.77
CA LEU A 66 -5.40 4.68 -10.96
C LEU A 66 -4.35 3.67 -10.46
N ALA A 67 -3.44 3.23 -11.33
CA ALA A 67 -2.35 2.35 -10.92
C ALA A 67 -1.43 3.00 -9.87
N ALA A 68 -1.12 4.29 -10.01
CA ALA A 68 -0.32 5.02 -9.02
C ALA A 68 -1.03 5.13 -7.66
N ILE A 69 -2.35 5.33 -7.66
CA ILE A 69 -3.17 5.33 -6.43
C ILE A 69 -3.12 3.95 -5.78
N ASP A 70 -3.34 2.88 -6.54
CA ASP A 70 -3.32 1.51 -6.05
C ASP A 70 -1.98 1.15 -5.39
N TYR A 71 -0.86 1.48 -6.05
CA TYR A 71 0.47 1.28 -5.46
C TYR A 71 0.66 2.04 -4.15
N ALA A 72 0.26 3.32 -4.09
CA ALA A 72 0.40 4.11 -2.88
C ALA A 72 -0.45 3.57 -1.71
N LEU A 73 -1.67 3.08 -1.98
CA LEU A 73 -2.53 2.47 -0.97
C LEU A 73 -2.02 1.11 -0.52
N ASN A 74 -1.48 0.32 -1.44
CA ASN A 74 -0.86 -0.96 -1.11
C ASN A 74 0.37 -0.75 -0.21
N ASP A 75 1.23 0.21 -0.52
CA ASP A 75 2.38 0.54 0.32
C ASP A 75 1.95 1.00 1.72
N ALA A 76 0.96 1.89 1.81
CA ALA A 76 0.40 2.32 3.09
C ALA A 76 -0.18 1.13 3.88
N THR A 77 -0.86 0.19 3.21
CA THR A 77 -1.39 -1.02 3.83
C THR A 77 -0.29 -1.90 4.41
N ASN A 78 0.79 -2.11 3.66
CA ASN A 78 1.94 -2.91 4.11
C ASN A 78 2.63 -2.27 5.32
N ILE A 79 2.81 -0.95 5.31
CA ILE A 79 3.41 -0.23 6.43
C ILE A 79 2.53 -0.30 7.68
N VAL A 80 1.23 0.01 7.55
CA VAL A 80 0.29 0.03 8.68
C VAL A 80 0.12 -1.36 9.28
N SER A 81 -0.04 -2.39 8.44
CA SER A 81 -0.16 -3.77 8.91
C SER A 81 1.12 -4.27 9.59
N GLY A 82 2.30 -3.94 9.03
CA GLY A 82 3.59 -4.23 9.66
C GLY A 82 3.75 -3.57 11.03
N PHE A 83 3.39 -2.29 11.14
CA PHE A 83 3.40 -1.56 12.42
C PHE A 83 2.46 -2.19 13.45
N ILE A 84 1.21 -2.47 13.08
CA ILE A 84 0.25 -3.11 13.98
C ILE A 84 0.80 -4.45 14.47
N ASN A 85 1.30 -5.28 13.56
CA ASN A 85 1.87 -6.58 13.91
C ASN A 85 3.05 -6.45 14.88
N LEU A 86 3.91 -5.44 14.72
CA LEU A 86 5.01 -5.18 15.67
C LEU A 86 4.49 -4.81 17.07
N GLN A 87 3.45 -3.97 17.15
CA GLN A 87 2.90 -3.51 18.43
C GLN A 87 2.15 -4.61 19.21
N VAL A 88 1.57 -5.57 18.50
CA VAL A 88 0.70 -6.61 19.09
C VAL A 88 1.34 -8.00 19.14
N SER A 89 2.48 -8.19 18.50
CA SER A 89 3.24 -9.45 18.64
C SER A 89 4.07 -9.40 19.92
N PRO A 90 4.17 -10.51 20.67
CA PRO A 90 5.14 -10.58 21.75
C PRO A 90 6.54 -10.27 21.19
N PRO A 91 7.42 -9.59 21.95
CA PRO A 91 8.79 -9.36 21.52
C PRO A 91 9.36 -10.71 21.09
N PRO A 92 10.04 -10.79 19.93
CA PRO A 92 10.64 -12.04 19.51
C PRO A 92 11.56 -12.48 20.63
N ASP A 93 11.20 -13.57 21.30
CA ASP A 93 12.16 -14.35 22.07
C ASP A 93 13.33 -14.51 21.13
N TYR A 94 14.49 -13.97 21.53
CA TYR A 94 15.71 -14.04 20.75
C TYR A 94 15.95 -15.51 20.40
N VAL A 95 15.49 -15.93 19.23
CA VAL A 95 15.79 -17.24 18.68
C VAL A 95 17.29 -17.25 18.49
N SER A 96 17.93 -17.92 19.46
CA SER A 96 19.35 -18.19 19.52
C SER A 96 19.87 -18.47 18.11
N ALA A 97 20.92 -17.76 17.72
CA ALA A 97 21.58 -17.87 16.42
C ALA A 97 22.21 -19.26 16.14
N ALA A 98 21.86 -20.30 16.92
CA ALA A 98 22.44 -21.63 16.87
C ALA A 98 21.79 -22.60 15.87
N GLU A 99 20.65 -22.27 15.24
CA GLU A 99 19.92 -23.24 14.38
C GLU A 99 19.88 -22.89 12.88
N ARG A 100 20.76 -22.00 12.39
CA ARG A 100 20.95 -21.83 10.93
C ARG A 100 21.79 -22.96 10.34
N GLY A 101 21.17 -24.13 10.17
CA GLY A 101 21.54 -25.11 9.15
C GLY A 101 21.32 -24.53 7.74
N ALA A 102 22.16 -24.95 6.79
CA ALA A 102 22.29 -24.44 5.43
C ALA A 102 20.99 -24.52 4.57
N PRO A 103 20.89 -23.75 3.45
CA PRO A 103 19.61 -23.52 2.77
C PRO A 103 19.28 -24.69 1.83
N GLU A 104 18.16 -25.37 2.08
CA GLU A 104 17.55 -26.25 1.08
C GLU A 104 16.49 -25.50 0.28
N ASN A 105 16.76 -25.48 -1.03
CA ASN A 105 15.95 -25.02 -2.15
C ASN A 105 14.44 -25.17 -1.93
N SER A 106 13.75 -24.04 -1.68
CA SER A 106 12.28 -23.99 -1.61
C SER A 106 11.76 -23.00 -2.64
N THR A 107 11.14 -23.54 -3.69
CA THR A 107 10.29 -22.82 -4.64
C THR A 107 9.31 -21.97 -3.86
N VAL A 108 9.48 -20.64 -3.88
CA VAL A 108 8.61 -19.70 -3.17
C VAL A 108 7.21 -19.78 -3.78
N PRO A 109 6.18 -20.24 -3.04
CA PRO A 109 4.80 -20.09 -3.49
C PRO A 109 4.49 -18.60 -3.50
N GLN A 110 3.95 -18.08 -4.61
CA GLN A 110 3.43 -16.72 -4.65
C GLN A 110 2.41 -16.54 -3.51
N PRO A 111 2.56 -15.54 -2.64
CA PRO A 111 1.55 -15.29 -1.62
C PRO A 111 0.29 -14.75 -2.29
N GLU A 112 -0.80 -15.49 -2.20
CA GLU A 112 -2.14 -14.94 -2.44
C GLU A 112 -2.36 -13.82 -1.41
N ILE A 113 -2.42 -12.58 -1.89
CA ILE A 113 -2.72 -11.41 -1.06
C ILE A 113 -4.24 -11.41 -0.79
N GLN A 114 -4.69 -12.29 0.11
CA GLN A 114 -5.99 -12.16 0.73
C GLN A 114 -5.83 -11.31 2.00
N PRO A 115 -6.43 -10.11 2.08
CA PRO A 115 -6.19 -9.25 3.21
C PRO A 115 -6.92 -9.77 4.45
N GLN A 116 -6.15 -10.10 5.49
CA GLN A 116 -6.61 -10.71 6.75
C GLN A 116 -7.24 -9.67 7.69
N TRP A 117 -8.12 -8.81 7.17
CA TRP A 117 -8.70 -7.65 7.87
C TRP A 117 -9.37 -8.02 9.21
N ASN A 118 -9.97 -9.21 9.29
CA ASN A 118 -10.63 -9.70 10.49
C ASN A 118 -9.66 -9.98 11.65
N GLU A 119 -8.42 -10.40 11.34
CA GLU A 119 -7.42 -10.69 12.37
C GLU A 119 -6.76 -9.40 12.89
N LEU A 120 -6.44 -8.47 11.99
CA LEU A 120 -5.90 -7.16 12.34
C LEU A 120 -6.87 -6.34 13.21
N THR A 121 -8.17 -6.39 12.90
CA THR A 121 -9.20 -5.69 13.69
C THR A 121 -9.25 -6.21 15.12
N LYS A 122 -9.21 -7.53 15.32
CA LYS A 122 -9.17 -8.14 16.65
C LYS A 122 -7.92 -7.73 17.44
N LYS A 123 -6.77 -7.66 16.78
CA LYS A 123 -5.50 -7.23 17.40
C LYS A 123 -5.54 -5.76 17.86
N ILE A 124 -6.14 -4.87 17.06
CA ILE A 124 -6.31 -3.45 17.42
C ILE A 124 -7.23 -3.30 18.65
N GLU A 125 -8.34 -4.04 18.72
CA GLU A 125 -9.24 -4.01 19.87
C GLU A 125 -8.56 -4.50 21.16
N GLN A 126 -7.75 -5.54 21.08
CA GLN A 126 -6.96 -6.04 22.21
C GLN A 126 -5.98 -4.99 22.74
N PHE A 127 -5.25 -4.30 21.84
CA PHE A 127 -4.32 -3.25 22.22
C PHE A 127 -5.02 -2.06 22.90
N LYS A 128 -6.19 -1.65 22.40
CA LYS A 128 -6.98 -0.55 23.01
C LYS A 128 -7.48 -0.90 24.40
N ASN A 129 -7.91 -2.14 24.63
CA ASN A 129 -8.38 -2.59 25.93
C ASN A 129 -7.26 -2.74 26.98
N GLN A 130 -6.03 -2.99 26.54
CA GLN A 130 -4.86 -3.09 27.43
C GLN A 130 -4.28 -1.72 27.83
N ASN A 131 -4.52 -0.67 27.05
CA ASN A 131 -3.97 0.68 27.26
C ASN A 131 -5.05 1.75 27.55
N ALA A 132 -6.27 1.35 27.90
CA ALA A 132 -7.29 2.27 28.34
C ALA A 132 -6.98 2.78 29.77
N PRO A 133 -6.92 4.11 30.00
CA PRO A 133 -6.76 4.63 31.35
C PRO A 133 -8.02 4.35 32.19
N GLU A 134 -7.83 3.95 33.45
CA GLU A 134 -8.90 3.86 34.47
C GLU A 134 -9.57 5.22 34.74
#